data_AF-A0A959F2P1-F1
#
_entry.id   AF-A0A959F2P1-F1
#
_cell.length_a   1.000
_cell.length_b   1.000
_cell.length_c   1.000
_cell.angle_alpha   90.00
_cell.angle_beta   90.00
_cell.angle_gamma   90.00
#
_symmetry.space_group_name_H-M   'P 1'
#
loop_
_entity.id
_entity.type
_entity.pdbx_description
1 polymer ?
#
loop_
_entity_poly.entity_id
_entity_poly.type
_entity_poly.pdbx_seq_one_letter_code
_entity_poly.pdbx_strand_id
1 'polypeptide(L)'
;MKNLLHPAILCLLFSLTFVGVSRAQDGNLFLGTATGATVTTGDSLTVAGSEAGASLTSGRFNTFFGARAGQSLTTGQYNAFFGYGAGLNQTSAWDNVFIGNEAGWTNVTGTDNVYIGSEAGRLATGSDNIFIGTEAGEFTTTGGDNVFIGEESGTSNTTGSDNVFVGEDAGYYNETGSHNVFIGGSSDFGAGVLFSEFGASAGEDNETGIYNTYVGAGAGADSRFVSGNTMIGYAAGFHNENGEQNTFVGTGAGWDNNRINNNQGNRNTYLGYATGGTNRYGEDNVGIGANADFQDDGSSTQNFRNTFIGSEAEVDGNDNVAIGYSSRSDAAGAISIGSNSLADNNNAVTIGDQATTTKVQAVAIGAQSNNTGANSIAIGYQSTVTGDNEVYLGNSAMASIGGIVNWTATSDGRFKSDVREDVPGLDFINRLRPVTYHFDARQLHEQRGGCSEDLEGSFAEKEDQRFTGFIAQEVESAALELGYDFSGVDVPANEEDIYGLRYAEFSVPLVKAVQELNQTIQDQRLTIDEQRAAIDQLLGVIETQQQ
;
A
#
# COMPACT_ATOMS: atom_id res chain seq x y z
N MET A 1 82.41 71.11 -40.20
CA MET A 1 81.07 71.71 -40.40
C MET A 1 80.07 70.87 -39.61
N LYS A 2 79.41 71.51 -38.63
CA LYS A 2 78.05 71.28 -38.08
C LYS A 2 77.64 69.81 -37.83
N ASN A 3 77.68 69.36 -36.57
CA ASN A 3 76.66 69.53 -35.50
C ASN A 3 75.58 68.43 -35.52
N LEU A 4 75.28 67.95 -34.30
CA LEU A 4 74.14 67.14 -33.86
C LEU A 4 74.33 65.61 -33.82
N LEU A 5 75.06 65.15 -32.79
CA LEU A 5 74.73 63.94 -32.05
C LEU A 5 74.25 64.40 -30.66
N HIS A 6 72.95 64.26 -30.38
CA HIS A 6 72.39 64.29 -29.04
C HIS A 6 71.45 63.08 -28.91
N PRO A 7 71.61 62.23 -27.89
CA PRO A 7 70.93 60.94 -27.83
C PRO A 7 69.46 61.11 -27.46
N ALA A 8 68.62 60.36 -28.15
CA ALA A 8 67.24 60.09 -27.79
C ALA A 8 67.18 59.43 -26.40
N ILE A 9 66.96 60.26 -25.39
CA ILE A 9 66.47 59.84 -24.08
C ILE A 9 65.19 60.65 -23.88
N LEU A 10 64.14 59.97 -23.41
CA LEU A 10 62.85 60.54 -22.99
C LEU A 10 61.72 60.57 -24.03
N CYS A 11 61.29 59.40 -24.53
CA CYS A 11 59.87 59.11 -24.74
C CYS A 11 59.62 57.61 -24.96
N LEU A 12 59.97 56.80 -23.97
CA LEU A 12 59.30 55.52 -23.74
C LEU A 12 58.66 55.64 -22.36
N LEU A 13 57.50 56.29 -22.31
CA LEU A 13 56.51 56.00 -21.28
C LEU A 13 56.09 54.54 -21.49
N PHE A 14 56.90 53.62 -20.97
CA PHE A 14 56.35 52.37 -20.47
C PHE A 14 55.28 52.79 -19.48
N SER A 15 54.02 52.61 -19.84
CA SER A 15 52.91 52.55 -18.90
C SER A 15 53.15 51.34 -17.98
N LEU A 16 54.12 51.45 -17.09
CA LEU A 16 54.15 50.69 -15.86
C LEU A 16 53.00 51.26 -15.03
N THR A 17 51.80 50.72 -15.23
CA THR A 17 50.78 50.78 -14.18
C THR A 17 51.46 50.24 -12.93
N PHE A 18 51.65 51.12 -11.96
CA PHE A 18 52.16 50.77 -10.64
C PHE A 18 51.25 49.65 -10.11
N VAL A 19 51.71 48.40 -10.15
CA VAL A 19 51.17 47.35 -9.31
C VAL A 19 51.60 47.76 -7.91
N GLY A 20 50.73 48.49 -7.21
CA GLY A 20 50.97 48.95 -5.86
C GLY A 20 51.04 47.75 -4.93
N VAL A 21 52.23 47.18 -4.75
CA VAL A 21 52.49 46.23 -3.67
C VAL A 21 52.68 47.06 -2.40
N SER A 22 51.63 47.31 -1.63
CA SER A 22 51.80 47.88 -0.29
C SER A 22 52.09 46.74 0.68
N ARG A 23 53.31 46.69 1.21
CA ARG A 23 53.60 45.94 2.44
C ARG A 23 53.17 46.82 3.60
N ALA A 24 51.93 46.66 4.07
CA ALA A 24 51.54 47.22 5.36
C ALA A 24 52.08 46.32 6.48
N GLN A 25 52.33 46.91 7.66
CA GLN A 25 52.67 46.14 8.87
C GLN A 25 51.56 45.09 9.13
N ASP A 26 51.91 44.00 9.82
CA ASP A 26 51.03 42.86 10.14
C ASP A 26 50.73 41.87 9.00
N GLY A 27 51.68 41.66 8.08
CA GLY A 27 51.65 40.49 7.17
C GLY A 27 50.69 40.60 5.97
N ASN A 28 50.18 41.79 5.68
CA ASN A 28 49.22 42.03 4.60
C ASN A 28 49.88 42.14 3.20
N LEU A 29 49.18 41.68 2.15
CA LEU A 29 49.55 41.76 0.74
C LEU A 29 48.41 42.35 -0.09
N PHE A 30 48.64 43.50 -0.73
CA PHE A 30 47.69 44.15 -1.65
C PHE A 30 48.28 44.26 -3.05
N LEU A 31 47.53 43.88 -4.08
CA LEU A 31 47.96 43.83 -5.48
C LEU A 31 46.87 44.31 -6.43
N GLY A 32 46.89 45.59 -6.80
CA GLY A 32 45.95 46.14 -7.79
C GLY A 32 45.64 47.60 -7.56
N THR A 33 44.79 48.18 -8.40
CA THR A 33 44.29 49.54 -8.23
C THR A 33 43.20 49.57 -7.14
N ALA A 34 43.32 50.50 -6.19
CA ALA A 34 42.37 50.70 -5.10
C ALA A 34 42.16 49.48 -4.16
N THR A 35 43.08 48.51 -4.15
CA THR A 35 43.03 47.38 -3.21
C THR A 35 43.32 47.83 -1.79
N GLY A 36 42.42 47.51 -0.84
CA GLY A 36 42.60 47.82 0.58
C GLY A 36 42.75 49.31 0.89
N ALA A 37 42.16 50.19 0.07
CA ALA A 37 42.39 51.63 0.11
C ALA A 37 41.98 52.30 1.44
N THR A 38 41.05 51.69 2.18
CA THR A 38 40.52 52.22 3.44
C THR A 38 40.94 51.42 4.68
N VAL A 39 41.87 50.44 4.56
CA VAL A 39 42.27 49.57 5.68
C VAL A 39 42.97 50.38 6.76
N THR A 40 42.34 50.46 7.94
CA THR A 40 42.87 51.13 9.14
C THR A 40 43.45 50.16 10.15
N THR A 41 42.90 48.93 10.23
CA THR A 41 43.35 47.87 11.14
C THR A 41 43.25 46.49 10.45
N GLY A 42 44.35 45.98 9.91
CA GLY A 42 44.37 44.73 9.14
C GLY A 42 45.48 43.77 9.58
N ASP A 43 45.20 42.46 9.64
CA ASP A 43 46.20 41.41 9.92
C ASP A 43 46.08 40.26 8.92
N SER A 44 47.19 39.88 8.28
CA SER A 44 47.31 38.71 7.40
C SER A 44 46.28 38.67 6.24
N LEU A 45 46.02 39.83 5.62
CA LEU A 45 45.15 40.00 4.46
C LEU A 45 45.90 39.68 3.15
N THR A 46 45.29 38.95 2.22
CA THR A 46 45.82 38.74 0.86
C THR A 46 44.80 39.21 -0.16
N VAL A 47 45.00 40.36 -0.82
CA VAL A 47 44.01 41.00 -1.69
C VAL A 47 44.62 41.34 -3.04
N ALA A 48 44.03 40.83 -4.13
CA ALA A 48 44.49 41.06 -5.48
C ALA A 48 43.33 41.28 -6.48
N GLY A 49 43.42 42.32 -7.30
CA GLY A 49 42.41 42.69 -8.29
C GLY A 49 41.94 44.14 -8.16
N SER A 50 41.50 44.77 -9.24
CA SER A 50 41.03 46.16 -9.19
C SER A 50 39.83 46.29 -8.25
N GLU A 51 39.87 47.25 -7.33
CA GLU A 51 38.82 47.54 -6.34
C GLU A 51 38.52 46.39 -5.34
N ALA A 52 39.34 45.35 -5.29
CA ALA A 52 39.17 44.27 -4.32
C ALA A 52 39.38 44.78 -2.89
N GLY A 53 38.44 44.49 -1.99
CA GLY A 53 38.46 44.98 -0.60
C GLY A 53 38.57 46.51 -0.46
N ALA A 54 38.08 47.29 -1.43
CA ALA A 54 38.28 48.74 -1.48
C ALA A 54 37.69 49.48 -0.27
N SER A 55 36.62 48.94 0.34
CA SER A 55 35.94 49.53 1.50
C SER A 55 36.37 48.91 2.85
N LEU A 56 37.31 47.95 2.86
CA LEU A 56 37.73 47.24 4.07
C LEU A 56 38.42 48.18 5.04
N THR A 57 37.76 48.49 6.17
CA THR A 57 38.30 49.37 7.22
C THR A 57 39.02 48.59 8.32
N SER A 58 38.51 47.39 8.66
CA SER A 58 39.11 46.48 9.64
C SER A 58 38.93 45.01 9.23
N GLY A 59 39.96 44.18 9.30
CA GLY A 59 39.77 42.75 9.02
C GLY A 59 40.99 41.89 9.28
N ARG A 60 40.79 40.58 9.44
CA ARG A 60 41.86 39.62 9.70
C ARG A 60 41.71 38.36 8.84
N PHE A 61 42.82 37.82 8.35
CA PHE A 61 42.84 36.52 7.67
C PHE A 61 41.91 36.41 6.45
N ASN A 62 41.65 37.51 5.74
CA ASN A 62 40.85 37.51 4.52
C ASN A 62 41.72 37.33 3.27
N THR A 63 41.24 36.56 2.29
CA THR A 63 41.91 36.31 1.02
C THR A 63 40.97 36.66 -0.14
N PHE A 64 41.27 37.71 -0.92
CA PHE A 64 40.47 38.19 -2.04
C PHE A 64 41.27 38.16 -3.35
N PHE A 65 40.72 37.54 -4.39
CA PHE A 65 41.31 37.47 -5.73
C PHE A 65 40.26 37.68 -6.80
N GLY A 66 40.35 38.79 -7.54
CA GLY A 66 39.40 39.13 -8.60
C GLY A 66 39.01 40.61 -8.55
N ALA A 67 38.59 41.17 -9.67
CA ALA A 67 38.12 42.55 -9.67
C ALA A 67 36.82 42.65 -8.85
N ARG A 68 36.76 43.65 -7.95
CA ARG A 68 35.64 43.92 -7.03
C ARG A 68 35.30 42.79 -6.03
N ALA A 69 36.18 41.81 -5.85
CA ALA A 69 36.01 40.81 -4.80
C ALA A 69 35.98 41.49 -3.42
N GLY A 70 34.90 41.30 -2.66
CA GLY A 70 34.70 41.93 -1.34
C GLY A 70 34.71 43.47 -1.35
N GLN A 71 34.34 44.13 -2.46
CA GLN A 71 34.50 45.59 -2.63
C GLN A 71 33.86 46.41 -1.51
N SER A 72 32.66 46.02 -1.05
CA SER A 72 31.88 46.75 -0.04
C SER A 72 32.15 46.30 1.39
N LEU A 73 32.98 45.27 1.61
CA LEU A 73 33.22 44.71 2.93
C LEU A 73 33.89 45.76 3.81
N THR A 74 33.23 46.22 4.86
CA THR A 74 33.77 47.25 5.77
C THR A 74 34.51 46.63 6.96
N THR A 75 33.98 45.54 7.50
CA THR A 75 34.60 44.74 8.57
C THR A 75 34.44 43.24 8.33
N GLY A 76 35.46 42.42 8.52
CA GLY A 76 35.29 40.96 8.36
C GLY A 76 36.53 40.12 8.66
N GLN A 77 36.35 38.84 8.97
CA GLN A 77 37.45 37.93 9.29
C GLN A 77 37.26 36.56 8.60
N TYR A 78 38.37 35.90 8.27
CA TYR A 78 38.40 34.52 7.74
C TYR A 78 37.65 34.27 6.43
N ASN A 79 37.48 35.30 5.58
CA ASN A 79 36.80 35.15 4.29
C ASN A 79 37.77 34.79 3.15
N ALA A 80 37.32 33.97 2.21
CA ALA A 80 38.06 33.55 1.02
C ALA A 80 37.23 33.83 -0.25
N PHE A 81 37.47 34.95 -0.94
CA PHE A 81 36.73 35.36 -2.15
C PHE A 81 37.60 35.26 -3.40
N PHE A 82 37.16 34.50 -4.39
CA PHE A 82 37.86 34.25 -5.65
C PHE A 82 36.89 34.40 -6.84
N GLY A 83 37.10 35.41 -7.70
CA GLY A 83 36.28 35.66 -8.89
C GLY A 83 35.88 37.13 -9.04
N TYR A 84 35.36 37.49 -10.22
CA TYR A 84 34.80 38.82 -10.45
C TYR A 84 33.55 39.02 -9.61
N GLY A 85 33.54 40.03 -8.74
CA GLY A 85 32.38 40.39 -7.92
C GLY A 85 32.01 39.40 -6.82
N ALA A 86 32.87 38.42 -6.49
CA ALA A 86 32.62 37.50 -5.39
C ALA A 86 32.49 38.28 -4.05
N GLY A 87 31.36 38.12 -3.36
CA GLY A 87 31.04 38.82 -2.10
C GLY A 87 30.97 40.35 -2.20
N LEU A 88 30.60 40.92 -3.35
CA LEU A 88 30.71 42.37 -3.63
C LEU A 88 29.98 43.27 -2.62
N ASN A 89 28.73 42.96 -2.25
CA ASN A 89 27.89 43.79 -1.37
C ASN A 89 27.94 43.41 0.12
N GLN A 90 28.85 42.52 0.53
CA GLN A 90 29.05 42.21 1.94
C GLN A 90 29.43 43.48 2.69
N THR A 91 28.77 43.81 3.81
CA THR A 91 29.13 44.98 4.64
C THR A 91 29.84 44.57 5.91
N SER A 92 29.44 43.42 6.48
CA SER A 92 30.12 42.70 7.57
C SER A 92 29.98 41.19 7.37
N ALA A 93 31.09 40.45 7.24
CA ALA A 93 31.07 39.02 6.89
C ALA A 93 32.20 38.24 7.54
N TRP A 94 31.88 37.09 8.15
CA TRP A 94 32.83 36.19 8.83
C TRP A 94 32.74 34.78 8.23
N ASP A 95 33.89 34.11 8.09
CA ASP A 95 33.99 32.67 7.78
C ASP A 95 33.32 32.22 6.47
N ASN A 96 33.28 33.07 5.43
CA ASN A 96 32.70 32.71 4.12
C ASN A 96 33.77 32.30 3.07
N VAL A 97 33.45 31.30 2.24
CA VAL A 97 34.25 30.89 1.07
C VAL A 97 33.43 31.09 -0.20
N PHE A 98 33.76 32.10 -1.02
CA PHE A 98 33.09 32.37 -2.29
C PHE A 98 34.05 32.21 -3.47
N ILE A 99 33.77 31.28 -4.38
CA ILE A 99 34.64 30.95 -5.52
C ILE A 99 33.79 30.89 -6.79
N GLY A 100 33.87 31.91 -7.63
CA GLY A 100 33.13 31.98 -8.89
C GLY A 100 32.84 33.41 -9.32
N ASN A 101 32.33 33.56 -10.54
CA ASN A 101 31.82 34.85 -11.00
C ASN A 101 30.52 35.16 -10.23
N GLU A 102 30.49 36.31 -9.54
CA GLU A 102 29.33 36.80 -8.79
C GLU A 102 28.81 35.88 -7.65
N ALA A 103 29.62 34.91 -7.22
CA ALA A 103 29.30 34.07 -6.06
C ALA A 103 29.08 34.95 -4.80
N GLY A 104 27.91 34.82 -4.16
CA GLY A 104 27.53 35.61 -2.99
C GLY A 104 27.42 37.13 -3.24
N TRP A 105 27.11 37.58 -4.47
CA TRP A 105 27.14 38.99 -4.86
C TRP A 105 26.35 39.93 -3.93
N THR A 106 25.09 39.61 -3.61
CA THR A 106 24.26 40.45 -2.72
C THR A 106 24.27 39.99 -1.27
N ASN A 107 25.10 39.03 -0.88
CA ASN A 107 25.15 38.62 0.52
C ASN A 107 25.64 39.81 1.35
N VAL A 108 24.79 40.33 2.26
CA VAL A 108 25.05 41.58 3.00
C VAL A 108 25.61 41.31 4.40
N THR A 109 25.10 40.26 5.07
CA THR A 109 25.36 39.92 6.48
C THR A 109 25.56 38.42 6.76
N GLY A 110 25.43 37.54 5.78
CA GLY A 110 25.54 36.10 5.98
C GLY A 110 26.95 35.67 6.38
N THR A 111 27.03 34.71 7.31
CA THR A 111 28.29 34.12 7.78
C THR A 111 28.32 32.61 7.53
N ASP A 112 29.52 32.02 7.61
CA ASP A 112 29.71 30.57 7.59
C ASP A 112 29.20 29.87 6.30
N ASN A 113 29.22 30.58 5.17
CA ASN A 113 28.75 30.05 3.89
C ASN A 113 29.90 29.56 2.98
N VAL A 114 29.66 28.50 2.20
CA VAL A 114 30.55 28.00 1.15
C VAL A 114 29.84 28.05 -0.20
N TYR A 115 30.15 29.03 -1.04
CA TYR A 115 29.59 29.18 -2.39
C TYR A 115 30.67 28.94 -3.45
N ILE A 116 30.52 27.92 -4.28
CA ILE A 116 31.50 27.52 -5.30
C ILE A 116 30.78 27.28 -6.63
N GLY A 117 30.93 28.20 -7.58
CA GLY A 117 30.28 28.16 -8.89
C GLY A 117 29.96 29.56 -9.41
N SER A 118 29.67 29.69 -10.71
CA SER A 118 29.18 30.95 -11.25
C SER A 118 27.79 31.22 -10.67
N GLU A 119 27.57 32.41 -10.13
CA GLU A 119 26.28 32.85 -9.56
C GLU A 119 25.76 32.00 -8.38
N ALA A 120 26.60 31.12 -7.81
CA ALA A 120 26.25 30.35 -6.62
C ALA A 120 25.91 31.29 -5.46
N GLY A 121 24.69 31.16 -4.91
CA GLY A 121 24.17 32.03 -3.85
C GLY A 121 24.19 33.52 -4.21
N ARG A 122 24.05 33.91 -5.48
CA ARG A 122 24.15 35.31 -5.93
C ARG A 122 23.25 36.25 -5.12
N LEU A 123 22.04 35.80 -4.78
CA LEU A 123 21.08 36.57 -3.98
C LEU A 123 21.02 36.21 -2.49
N ALA A 124 21.81 35.21 -2.05
CA ALA A 124 21.79 34.65 -0.70
C ALA A 124 22.21 35.64 0.37
N THR A 125 21.34 35.87 1.37
CA THR A 125 21.64 36.68 2.55
C THR A 125 21.60 35.90 3.87
N GLY A 126 21.23 34.61 3.83
CA GLY A 126 21.29 33.68 4.97
C GLY A 126 22.71 33.24 5.35
N SER A 127 22.81 32.49 6.44
CA SER A 127 24.06 31.95 6.99
C SER A 127 24.05 30.41 6.97
N ASP A 128 25.21 29.80 7.18
CA ASP A 128 25.38 28.35 7.32
C ASP A 128 24.98 27.52 6.06
N ASN A 129 25.12 28.11 4.86
CA ASN A 129 24.77 27.45 3.60
C ASN A 129 26.00 26.90 2.85
N ILE A 130 25.87 25.74 2.20
CA ILE A 130 26.85 25.16 1.28
C ILE A 130 26.22 25.08 -0.12
N PHE A 131 26.63 25.93 -1.05
CA PHE A 131 26.18 25.92 -2.44
C PHE A 131 27.34 25.62 -3.40
N ILE A 132 27.28 24.50 -4.11
CA ILE A 132 28.35 24.05 -5.00
C ILE A 132 27.76 23.66 -6.36
N GLY A 133 27.99 24.49 -7.38
CA GLY A 133 27.45 24.35 -8.73
C GLY A 133 27.18 25.72 -9.36
N THR A 134 27.06 25.77 -10.68
CA THR A 134 26.57 26.99 -11.35
C THR A 134 25.12 27.22 -10.91
N GLU A 135 24.79 28.45 -10.52
CA GLU A 135 23.44 28.88 -10.13
C GLU A 135 22.84 28.13 -8.91
N ALA A 136 23.63 27.30 -8.22
CA ALA A 136 23.20 26.64 -7.01
C ALA A 136 22.75 27.66 -5.95
N GLY A 137 21.48 27.56 -5.52
CA GLY A 137 20.85 28.49 -4.57
C GLY A 137 20.82 29.95 -5.02
N GLU A 138 20.84 30.25 -6.32
CA GLU A 138 20.95 31.62 -6.86
C GLU A 138 19.95 32.59 -6.23
N PHE A 139 18.67 32.20 -6.13
CA PHE A 139 17.58 33.04 -5.62
C PHE A 139 17.33 32.91 -4.12
N THR A 140 18.17 32.16 -3.38
CA THR A 140 18.03 32.07 -1.91
C THR A 140 18.13 33.48 -1.34
N THR A 141 17.17 33.92 -0.54
CA THR A 141 17.18 35.25 0.07
C THR A 141 17.52 35.11 1.55
N THR A 142 16.58 34.66 2.40
CA THR A 142 16.77 34.56 3.85
C THR A 142 16.94 33.13 4.37
N GLY A 143 16.92 32.12 3.49
CA GLY A 143 17.12 30.72 3.86
C GLY A 143 18.52 30.44 4.41
N GLY A 144 18.61 29.73 5.52
CA GLY A 144 19.86 29.28 6.17
C GLY A 144 19.93 27.77 6.32
N ASP A 145 21.09 27.25 6.72
CA ASP A 145 21.31 25.84 7.01
C ASP A 145 21.02 24.89 5.82
N ASN A 146 21.24 25.35 4.58
CA ASN A 146 20.99 24.55 3.37
C ASN A 146 22.29 23.97 2.77
N VAL A 147 22.21 22.78 2.18
CA VAL A 147 23.29 22.14 1.40
C VAL A 147 22.80 21.86 -0.01
N PHE A 148 23.21 22.66 -1.00
CA PHE A 148 22.90 22.48 -2.42
C PHE A 148 24.16 22.14 -3.21
N ILE A 149 24.18 20.97 -3.86
CA ILE A 149 25.33 20.47 -4.60
C ILE A 149 24.87 19.93 -5.95
N GLY A 150 25.15 20.66 -7.02
CA GLY A 150 24.69 20.39 -8.37
C GLY A 150 24.49 21.69 -9.13
N GLU A 151 24.54 21.63 -10.46
CA GLU A 151 24.10 22.78 -11.27
C GLU A 151 22.60 23.00 -11.06
N GLU A 152 22.21 24.26 -10.90
CA GLU A 152 20.83 24.70 -10.68
C GLU A 152 20.12 24.05 -9.47
N SER A 153 20.87 23.40 -8.57
CA SER A 153 20.32 22.79 -7.36
C SER A 153 19.78 23.86 -6.41
N GLY A 154 18.48 23.76 -6.08
CA GLY A 154 17.78 24.71 -5.23
C GLY A 154 17.71 26.14 -5.77
N THR A 155 17.85 26.35 -7.10
CA THR A 155 17.90 27.68 -7.72
C THR A 155 16.76 28.58 -7.26
N SER A 156 15.51 28.10 -7.29
CA SER A 156 14.33 28.92 -6.95
C SER A 156 14.07 29.07 -5.45
N ASN A 157 14.85 28.44 -4.57
CA ASN A 157 14.68 28.61 -3.13
C ASN A 157 14.81 30.07 -2.76
N THR A 158 13.84 30.62 -2.03
CA THR A 158 13.84 32.02 -1.59
C THR A 158 13.99 32.11 -0.07
N THR A 159 13.20 31.37 0.71
CA THR A 159 13.21 31.48 2.18
C THR A 159 13.35 30.14 2.90
N GLY A 160 13.37 29.02 2.17
CA GLY A 160 13.46 27.68 2.76
C GLY A 160 14.79 27.45 3.49
N SER A 161 14.72 26.76 4.64
CA SER A 161 15.86 26.40 5.47
C SER A 161 15.98 24.88 5.68
N ASP A 162 17.13 24.44 6.17
CA ASP A 162 17.37 23.05 6.58
C ASP A 162 17.18 22.02 5.45
N ASN A 163 17.46 22.40 4.20
CA ASN A 163 17.32 21.53 3.03
C ASN A 163 18.66 20.92 2.59
N VAL A 164 18.63 19.68 2.09
CA VAL A 164 19.79 19.00 1.48
C VAL A 164 19.44 18.56 0.06
N PHE A 165 19.95 19.28 -0.95
CA PHE A 165 19.75 18.98 -2.36
C PHE A 165 21.08 18.58 -3.01
N VAL A 166 21.11 17.40 -3.63
CA VAL A 166 22.31 16.84 -4.25
C VAL A 166 21.97 16.20 -5.59
N GLY A 167 22.42 16.82 -6.67
CA GLY A 167 22.07 16.48 -8.05
C GLY A 167 21.87 17.75 -8.87
N GLU A 168 22.07 17.67 -10.19
CA GLU A 168 21.60 18.74 -11.08
C GLU A 168 20.07 18.83 -11.00
N ASP A 169 19.53 20.06 -10.97
CA ASP A 169 18.10 20.38 -10.80
C ASP A 169 17.42 19.83 -9.53
N ALA A 170 18.17 19.25 -8.59
CA ALA A 170 17.59 18.77 -7.34
C ALA A 170 16.94 19.94 -6.58
N GLY A 171 15.62 19.86 -6.40
CA GLY A 171 14.81 20.92 -5.77
C GLY A 171 14.74 22.23 -6.55
N TYR A 172 14.85 22.22 -7.88
CA TYR A 172 14.88 23.41 -8.73
C TYR A 172 13.75 24.41 -8.44
N TYR A 173 12.49 23.94 -8.30
CA TYR A 173 11.32 24.79 -8.05
C TYR A 173 10.98 24.97 -6.57
N ASN A 174 11.77 24.49 -5.61
CA ASN A 174 11.46 24.68 -4.18
C ASN A 174 11.64 26.12 -3.75
N GLU A 175 10.55 26.88 -3.63
CA GLU A 175 10.56 28.31 -3.32
C GLU A 175 10.68 28.61 -1.81
N THR A 176 9.95 27.86 -0.97
CA THR A 176 9.82 28.14 0.47
C THR A 176 9.86 26.90 1.37
N GLY A 177 9.86 25.70 0.76
CA GLY A 177 9.91 24.43 1.47
C GLY A 177 11.20 24.27 2.28
N SER A 178 11.06 23.65 3.44
CA SER A 178 12.12 23.50 4.44
C SER A 178 12.17 22.05 4.95
N HIS A 179 13.32 21.63 5.50
CA HIS A 179 13.53 20.27 6.02
C HIS A 179 13.36 19.16 4.97
N ASN A 180 13.73 19.43 3.72
CA ASN A 180 13.66 18.45 2.62
C ASN A 180 15.04 17.85 2.31
N VAL A 181 15.08 16.57 1.94
CA VAL A 181 16.28 15.87 1.46
C VAL A 181 16.01 15.34 0.06
N PHE A 182 16.60 15.95 -0.97
CA PHE A 182 16.48 15.53 -2.36
C PHE A 182 17.85 15.10 -2.90
N ILE A 183 17.97 13.84 -3.29
CA ILE A 183 19.23 13.26 -3.77
C ILE A 183 18.96 12.51 -5.08
N GLY A 184 19.51 13.02 -6.18
CA GLY A 184 19.32 12.51 -7.54
C GLY A 184 19.32 13.67 -8.52
N GLY A 185 20.16 13.62 -9.55
CA GLY A 185 20.16 14.63 -10.62
C GLY A 185 19.48 14.11 -11.89
N SER A 186 19.46 14.93 -12.95
CA SER A 186 18.84 14.53 -14.21
C SER A 186 19.45 13.23 -14.70
N SER A 187 18.62 12.20 -14.79
CA SER A 187 18.91 11.08 -15.68
C SER A 187 18.49 11.51 -17.08
N ASP A 188 19.47 11.69 -17.98
CA ASP A 188 19.23 11.86 -19.41
C ASP A 188 18.31 10.72 -19.88
N PHE A 189 17.07 11.05 -20.18
CA PHE A 189 15.99 10.11 -20.46
C PHE A 189 16.22 9.52 -21.86
N GLY A 190 17.10 8.52 -21.95
CA GLY A 190 17.44 7.84 -23.18
C GLY A 190 16.20 7.14 -23.79
N ALA A 191 15.67 7.74 -24.86
CA ALA A 191 14.75 7.20 -25.87
C ALA A 191 14.20 5.77 -25.62
N GLY A 192 12.97 5.65 -25.09
CA GLY A 192 12.26 4.36 -25.11
C GLY A 192 11.00 4.23 -24.26
N VAL A 193 10.76 5.10 -23.28
CA VAL A 193 9.53 5.10 -22.46
C VAL A 193 8.69 6.34 -22.77
N LEU A 194 7.38 6.13 -22.84
CA LEU A 194 6.40 6.91 -23.60
C LEU A 194 5.92 8.23 -22.97
N PHE A 195 6.69 8.90 -22.10
CA PHE A 195 6.20 10.13 -21.44
C PHE A 195 7.26 11.24 -21.47
N SER A 196 6.78 12.45 -21.78
CA SER A 196 7.50 13.58 -22.35
C SER A 196 7.58 14.75 -21.37
N GLU A 197 7.84 14.49 -20.09
CA GLU A 197 8.14 15.54 -19.10
C GLU A 197 9.67 15.63 -18.92
N PHE A 198 10.16 16.86 -18.85
CA PHE A 198 11.58 17.23 -18.70
C PHE A 198 12.13 16.82 -17.31
N GLY A 199 13.47 16.79 -17.15
CA GLY A 199 14.16 16.83 -15.85
C GLY A 199 13.74 15.80 -14.79
N ALA A 200 14.06 14.50 -14.94
CA ALA A 200 13.75 13.54 -13.86
C ALA A 200 14.71 13.66 -12.65
N SER A 201 14.83 14.84 -12.05
CA SER A 201 15.56 15.13 -10.82
C SER A 201 14.68 14.91 -9.59
N ALA A 202 15.29 14.68 -8.44
CA ALA A 202 14.54 14.43 -7.21
C ALA A 202 13.82 15.70 -6.75
N GLY A 203 12.49 15.65 -6.63
CA GLY A 203 11.68 16.75 -6.11
C GLY A 203 11.64 18.01 -6.96
N GLU A 204 11.85 17.91 -8.29
CA GLU A 204 11.93 19.05 -9.21
C GLU A 204 10.78 20.05 -9.00
N ASP A 205 9.52 19.59 -9.01
CA ASP A 205 8.34 20.45 -8.94
C ASP A 205 7.90 20.83 -7.52
N ASN A 206 8.61 20.41 -6.47
CA ASN A 206 8.16 20.68 -5.09
C ASN A 206 8.32 22.17 -4.72
N GLU A 207 7.24 22.97 -4.75
CA GLU A 207 7.29 24.43 -4.55
C GLU A 207 7.31 24.85 -3.06
N THR A 208 6.53 24.16 -2.21
CA THR A 208 6.30 24.60 -0.81
C THR A 208 6.28 23.47 0.22
N GLY A 209 6.56 22.23 -0.20
CA GLY A 209 6.48 21.05 0.64
C GLY A 209 7.52 21.02 1.76
N ILE A 210 7.19 20.37 2.87
CA ILE A 210 8.08 20.21 4.03
C ILE A 210 8.23 18.75 4.45
N TYR A 211 9.37 18.42 5.06
CA TYR A 211 9.66 17.08 5.59
C TYR A 211 9.61 15.95 4.56
N ASN A 212 10.02 16.22 3.32
CA ASN A 212 10.09 15.20 2.28
C ASN A 212 11.50 14.61 2.17
N THR A 213 11.60 13.31 1.94
CA THR A 213 12.87 12.60 1.67
C THR A 213 12.77 11.89 0.32
N TYR A 214 13.38 12.46 -0.71
CA TYR A 214 13.39 11.93 -2.07
C TYR A 214 14.81 11.50 -2.47
N VAL A 215 14.98 10.21 -2.78
CA VAL A 215 16.28 9.64 -3.12
C VAL A 215 16.14 8.74 -4.35
N GLY A 216 16.73 9.17 -5.46
CA GLY A 216 16.66 8.50 -6.76
C GLY A 216 16.21 9.45 -7.87
N ALA A 217 16.66 9.19 -9.10
CA ALA A 217 16.20 9.96 -10.25
C ALA A 217 14.69 9.80 -10.43
N GLY A 218 13.98 10.91 -10.63
CA GLY A 218 12.53 11.02 -10.74
C GLY A 218 11.76 10.75 -9.45
N ALA A 219 12.43 10.57 -8.30
CA ALA A 219 11.73 10.37 -7.02
C ALA A 219 10.96 11.64 -6.64
N GLY A 220 9.64 11.53 -6.55
CA GLY A 220 8.76 12.66 -6.24
C GLY A 220 8.88 13.84 -7.21
N ALA A 221 9.15 13.60 -8.50
CA ALA A 221 9.36 14.67 -9.49
C ALA A 221 8.16 15.63 -9.57
N ASP A 222 6.94 15.09 -9.72
CA ASP A 222 5.70 15.84 -9.87
C ASP A 222 4.96 15.92 -8.52
N SER A 223 5.55 16.66 -7.56
CA SER A 223 5.12 16.71 -6.15
C SER A 223 5.01 18.15 -5.64
N ARG A 224 4.11 18.96 -6.22
CA ARG A 224 4.06 20.42 -6.11
C ARG A 224 3.83 21.03 -4.71
N PHE A 225 2.94 20.44 -3.91
CA PHE A 225 2.50 20.99 -2.60
C PHE A 225 2.46 19.96 -1.47
N VAL A 226 3.39 18.99 -1.47
CA VAL A 226 3.27 17.80 -0.62
C VAL A 226 4.16 17.82 0.61
N SER A 227 3.71 17.19 1.70
CA SER A 227 4.48 17.11 2.95
C SER A 227 4.55 15.70 3.52
N GLY A 228 5.67 15.41 4.19
CA GLY A 228 5.87 14.17 4.95
C GLY A 228 6.03 12.91 4.10
N ASN A 229 6.46 13.03 2.85
CA ASN A 229 6.66 11.89 1.98
C ASN A 229 8.08 11.31 2.07
N THR A 230 8.20 10.00 1.98
CA THR A 230 9.47 9.28 1.78
C THR A 230 9.41 8.55 0.45
N MET A 231 10.18 9.00 -0.53
CA MET A 231 10.28 8.42 -1.88
C MET A 231 11.72 7.93 -2.09
N ILE A 232 11.95 6.62 -2.14
CA ILE A 232 13.29 6.05 -2.30
C ILE A 232 13.29 5.03 -3.44
N GLY A 233 14.01 5.34 -4.51
CA GLY A 233 14.11 4.49 -5.70
C GLY A 233 13.91 5.30 -6.98
N TYR A 234 14.31 4.72 -8.11
CA TYR A 234 14.05 5.31 -9.42
C TYR A 234 12.54 5.51 -9.60
N ALA A 235 12.14 6.75 -9.81
CA ALA A 235 10.76 7.17 -10.06
C ALA A 235 9.73 6.67 -9.01
N ALA A 236 10.17 6.56 -7.75
CA ALA A 236 9.23 6.36 -6.65
C ALA A 236 8.35 7.61 -6.50
N GLY A 237 7.02 7.44 -6.56
CA GLY A 237 6.06 8.54 -6.48
C GLY A 237 6.22 9.60 -7.57
N PHE A 238 6.56 9.20 -8.79
CA PHE A 238 6.83 10.13 -9.89
C PHE A 238 5.69 11.14 -10.09
N HIS A 239 4.43 10.69 -10.12
CA HIS A 239 3.22 11.52 -10.21
C HIS A 239 2.48 11.64 -8.86
N ASN A 240 3.21 11.93 -7.78
CA ASN A 240 2.61 12.12 -6.45
C ASN A 240 2.08 13.55 -6.21
N GLU A 241 1.22 14.04 -7.10
CA GLU A 241 0.65 15.39 -7.01
C GLU A 241 -0.27 15.52 -5.79
N ASN A 242 0.04 16.38 -4.81
CA ASN A 242 -0.77 16.60 -3.60
C ASN A 242 -0.97 15.37 -2.68
N GLY A 243 -0.23 14.27 -2.88
CA GLY A 243 -0.24 13.12 -1.97
C GLY A 243 0.67 13.37 -0.77
N GLU A 244 0.12 13.32 0.45
CA GLU A 244 0.86 13.55 1.69
C GLU A 244 1.07 12.27 2.51
N GLN A 245 2.12 12.26 3.34
CA GLN A 245 2.40 11.20 4.31
C GLN A 245 2.60 9.80 3.67
N ASN A 246 3.06 9.76 2.43
CA ASN A 246 3.30 8.54 1.69
C ASN A 246 4.71 7.99 1.94
N THR A 247 4.85 6.67 1.97
CA THR A 247 6.15 5.99 2.05
C THR A 247 6.28 5.03 0.87
N PHE A 248 7.00 5.45 -0.18
CA PHE A 248 7.24 4.66 -1.39
C PHE A 248 8.73 4.30 -1.48
N VAL A 249 9.01 3.01 -1.44
CA VAL A 249 10.38 2.48 -1.47
C VAL A 249 10.47 1.38 -2.53
N GLY A 250 11.23 1.63 -3.59
CA GLY A 250 11.42 0.73 -4.72
C GLY A 250 11.26 1.44 -6.06
N THR A 251 11.72 0.79 -7.12
CA THR A 251 11.61 1.33 -8.48
C THR A 251 10.15 1.39 -8.92
N GLY A 252 9.66 2.58 -9.26
CA GLY A 252 8.27 2.81 -9.71
C GLY A 252 7.20 2.56 -8.64
N ALA A 253 7.55 2.46 -7.36
CA ALA A 253 6.57 2.34 -6.28
C ALA A 253 5.71 3.62 -6.23
N GLY A 254 4.37 3.48 -6.26
CA GLY A 254 3.44 4.60 -6.25
C GLY A 254 3.57 5.55 -7.46
N TRP A 255 4.02 5.05 -8.62
CA TRP A 255 4.27 5.87 -9.82
C TRP A 255 3.13 6.85 -10.15
N ASP A 256 1.87 6.38 -10.24
CA ASP A 256 0.69 7.17 -10.65
C ASP A 256 -0.14 7.68 -9.45
N ASN A 257 0.48 7.86 -8.27
CA ASN A 257 -0.22 8.15 -7.03
C ASN A 257 -0.85 9.56 -6.97
N ASN A 258 -2.15 9.71 -7.28
CA ASN A 258 -2.90 11.01 -7.27
C ASN A 258 -2.69 11.93 -8.49
N ARG A 259 -2.52 11.38 -9.70
CA ARG A 259 -2.29 12.15 -10.95
C ARG A 259 -3.37 13.19 -11.37
N ILE A 260 -4.55 13.25 -10.74
CA ILE A 260 -5.56 14.27 -11.13
C ILE A 260 -5.76 15.38 -10.11
N ASN A 261 -4.78 15.58 -9.21
CA ASN A 261 -4.74 16.76 -8.37
C ASN A 261 -5.99 16.95 -7.45
N ASN A 262 -6.50 15.88 -6.82
CA ASN A 262 -7.74 15.97 -6.01
C ASN A 262 -7.56 15.73 -4.49
N ASN A 263 -6.33 15.83 -3.98
CA ASN A 263 -5.95 15.50 -2.58
C ASN A 263 -6.30 14.07 -2.14
N GLN A 264 -6.46 13.12 -3.06
CA GLN A 264 -6.74 11.71 -2.76
C GLN A 264 -5.51 10.87 -3.14
N GLY A 265 -4.82 10.32 -2.16
CA GLY A 265 -3.52 9.69 -2.41
C GLY A 265 -2.63 9.63 -1.19
N ASN A 266 -3.19 9.77 0.01
CA ASN A 266 -2.42 10.06 1.22
C ASN A 266 -2.20 8.80 2.05
N ARG A 267 -1.18 8.83 2.91
CA ARG A 267 -0.93 7.78 3.93
C ARG A 267 -0.78 6.37 3.33
N ASN A 268 -0.33 6.29 2.07
CA ASN A 268 -0.04 5.03 1.40
C ASN A 268 1.39 4.58 1.72
N THR A 269 1.57 3.29 1.94
CA THR A 269 2.87 2.67 2.14
C THR A 269 3.10 1.61 1.08
N TYR A 270 4.02 1.86 0.15
CA TYR A 270 4.37 0.94 -0.94
C TYR A 270 5.84 0.55 -0.88
N LEU A 271 6.11 -0.76 -0.83
CA LEU A 271 7.46 -1.31 -0.77
C LEU A 271 7.65 -2.42 -1.82
N GLY A 272 8.47 -2.16 -2.84
CA GLY A 272 8.79 -3.12 -3.89
C GLY A 272 8.89 -2.49 -5.28
N TYR A 273 9.13 -3.34 -6.29
CA TYR A 273 9.14 -2.93 -7.69
C TYR A 273 7.69 -2.72 -8.16
N ALA A 274 7.39 -1.53 -8.69
CA ALA A 274 6.08 -1.15 -9.25
C ALA A 274 4.87 -1.37 -8.30
N THR A 275 5.11 -1.36 -6.99
CA THR A 275 4.06 -1.58 -5.98
C THR A 275 3.11 -0.39 -5.91
N GLY A 276 1.80 -0.64 -5.97
CA GLY A 276 0.79 0.43 -5.93
C GLY A 276 0.93 1.44 -7.08
N GLY A 277 1.59 1.04 -8.17
CA GLY A 277 2.01 1.92 -9.25
C GLY A 277 0.83 2.54 -10.01
N THR A 278 -0.35 1.90 -9.98
CA THR A 278 -1.57 2.36 -10.66
C THR A 278 -2.54 3.13 -9.75
N ASN A 279 -2.15 3.45 -8.50
CA ASN A 279 -3.04 4.08 -7.52
C ASN A 279 -3.45 5.52 -7.87
N ARG A 280 -4.50 5.75 -8.66
CA ARG A 280 -4.89 7.14 -9.00
C ARG A 280 -5.63 7.89 -7.89
N TYR A 281 -6.31 7.20 -6.96
CA TYR A 281 -7.26 7.81 -6.00
C TYR A 281 -7.28 7.25 -4.58
N GLY A 282 -6.43 6.29 -4.25
CA GLY A 282 -6.49 5.55 -2.99
C GLY A 282 -5.70 6.19 -1.85
N GLU A 283 -6.20 6.08 -0.63
CA GLU A 283 -5.54 6.48 0.61
C GLU A 283 -5.54 5.35 1.63
N ASP A 284 -4.63 5.42 2.60
CA ASP A 284 -4.48 4.45 3.68
C ASP A 284 -4.19 3.02 3.21
N ASN A 285 -3.56 2.87 2.03
CA ASN A 285 -3.21 1.56 1.49
C ASN A 285 -1.83 1.10 1.94
N VAL A 286 -1.67 -0.22 2.08
CA VAL A 286 -0.39 -0.89 2.35
C VAL A 286 -0.14 -1.92 1.27
N GLY A 287 0.86 -1.66 0.43
CA GLY A 287 1.31 -2.55 -0.63
C GLY A 287 2.75 -3.02 -0.39
N ILE A 288 3.01 -4.33 -0.44
CA ILE A 288 4.37 -4.86 -0.30
C ILE A 288 4.58 -6.03 -1.28
N GLY A 289 5.53 -5.90 -2.20
CA GLY A 289 5.86 -6.96 -3.16
C GLY A 289 6.04 -6.45 -4.58
N ALA A 290 6.75 -7.20 -5.42
CA ALA A 290 6.93 -6.86 -6.82
C ALA A 290 5.59 -6.97 -7.57
N ASN A 291 5.20 -5.91 -8.28
CA ASN A 291 3.93 -5.82 -9.01
C ASN A 291 2.70 -6.08 -8.13
N ALA A 292 2.79 -5.83 -6.82
CA ALA A 292 1.61 -5.86 -5.95
C ALA A 292 0.85 -4.56 -6.17
N ASP A 293 -0.37 -4.62 -6.70
CA ASP A 293 -1.02 -3.45 -7.25
C ASP A 293 -2.55 -3.54 -7.22
N PHE A 294 -3.21 -2.51 -7.74
CA PHE A 294 -4.65 -2.48 -7.96
C PHE A 294 -4.99 -3.12 -9.31
N GLN A 295 -6.18 -3.71 -9.42
CA GLN A 295 -6.65 -4.21 -10.70
C GLN A 295 -6.98 -3.02 -11.62
N ASP A 296 -6.25 -2.87 -12.72
CA ASP A 296 -6.41 -1.75 -13.67
C ASP A 296 -7.68 -1.95 -14.52
N ASP A 297 -8.84 -1.56 -13.99
CA ASP A 297 -10.11 -1.55 -14.72
C ASP A 297 -10.29 -0.27 -15.57
N GLY A 298 -9.29 0.60 -15.62
CA GLY A 298 -9.38 1.91 -16.28
C GLY A 298 -10.47 2.82 -15.69
N SER A 299 -11.01 2.47 -14.51
CA SER A 299 -12.12 3.13 -13.88
C SER A 299 -11.70 3.79 -12.56
N SER A 300 -12.52 4.74 -12.15
CA SER A 300 -12.35 5.61 -10.99
C SER A 300 -12.62 4.88 -9.67
N THR A 301 -12.20 3.64 -9.50
CA THR A 301 -12.37 2.94 -8.22
C THR A 301 -11.42 3.56 -7.21
N GLN A 302 -12.02 4.32 -6.30
CA GLN A 302 -11.35 4.79 -5.11
C GLN A 302 -10.98 3.56 -4.29
N ASN A 303 -9.70 3.22 -4.26
CA ASN A 303 -9.18 2.06 -3.55
C ASN A 303 -8.60 2.50 -2.21
N PHE A 304 -9.41 2.48 -1.17
CA PHE A 304 -9.06 2.93 0.18
C PHE A 304 -8.84 1.76 1.13
N ARG A 305 -7.90 1.95 2.07
CA ARG A 305 -7.73 1.08 3.25
C ARG A 305 -7.45 -0.38 2.88
N ASN A 306 -6.73 -0.61 1.77
CA ASN A 306 -6.39 -1.95 1.32
C ASN A 306 -5.03 -2.41 1.88
N THR A 307 -4.90 -3.71 2.13
CA THR A 307 -3.63 -4.37 2.43
C THR A 307 -3.36 -5.43 1.37
N PHE A 308 -2.32 -5.26 0.54
CA PHE A 308 -1.92 -6.19 -0.51
C PHE A 308 -0.44 -6.55 -0.40
N ILE A 309 -0.14 -7.77 0.03
CA ILE A 309 1.20 -8.22 0.40
C ILE A 309 1.54 -9.52 -0.32
N GLY A 310 2.53 -9.48 -1.19
CA GLY A 310 2.99 -10.60 -1.99
C GLY A 310 3.33 -10.16 -3.40
N SER A 311 4.20 -10.89 -4.09
CA SER A 311 4.44 -10.61 -5.52
C SER A 311 3.14 -10.87 -6.30
N GLU A 312 2.77 -9.94 -7.18
CA GLU A 312 1.56 -10.00 -7.99
C GLU A 312 0.26 -10.06 -7.17
N ALA A 313 0.27 -9.64 -5.90
CA ALA A 313 -0.96 -9.53 -5.12
C ALA A 313 -1.83 -8.38 -5.66
N GLU A 314 -3.11 -8.64 -5.85
CA GLU A 314 -4.06 -7.72 -6.49
C GLU A 314 -5.26 -7.43 -5.59
N VAL A 315 -5.73 -6.18 -5.61
CA VAL A 315 -6.96 -5.74 -4.93
C VAL A 315 -7.81 -4.88 -5.87
N ASP A 316 -9.14 -5.03 -5.76
CA ASP A 316 -10.11 -4.13 -6.37
C ASP A 316 -11.19 -3.70 -5.35
N GLY A 317 -11.36 -2.39 -5.21
CA GLY A 317 -12.28 -1.78 -4.26
C GLY A 317 -11.65 -1.38 -2.93
N ASN A 318 -12.47 -1.38 -1.88
CA ASN A 318 -12.17 -0.78 -0.58
C ASN A 318 -12.12 -1.83 0.54
N ASP A 319 -11.32 -1.55 1.56
CA ASP A 319 -11.28 -2.32 2.81
C ASP A 319 -10.86 -3.79 2.60
N ASN A 320 -10.01 -4.04 1.60
CA ASN A 320 -9.60 -5.39 1.21
C ASN A 320 -8.30 -5.85 1.87
N VAL A 321 -8.15 -7.16 1.96
CA VAL A 321 -6.91 -7.83 2.35
C VAL A 321 -6.56 -8.87 1.29
N ALA A 322 -5.39 -8.77 0.66
CA ALA A 322 -4.81 -9.76 -0.24
C ALA A 322 -3.40 -10.10 0.26
N ILE A 323 -3.16 -11.33 0.73
CA ILE A 323 -1.85 -11.73 1.27
C ILE A 323 -1.42 -13.07 0.67
N GLY A 324 -0.39 -13.05 -0.17
CA GLY A 324 0.16 -14.24 -0.83
C GLY A 324 0.70 -13.94 -2.23
N TYR A 325 1.45 -14.89 -2.81
CA TYR A 325 1.83 -14.80 -4.22
C TYR A 325 0.58 -14.89 -5.10
N SER A 326 0.36 -13.91 -5.98
CA SER A 326 -0.83 -13.82 -6.85
C SER A 326 -2.16 -13.96 -6.09
N SER A 327 -2.22 -13.55 -4.82
CA SER A 327 -3.47 -13.51 -4.06
C SER A 327 -4.34 -12.36 -4.55
N ARG A 328 -5.64 -12.58 -4.67
CA ARG A 328 -6.54 -11.58 -5.25
C ARG A 328 -7.83 -11.38 -4.47
N SER A 329 -8.17 -10.11 -4.23
CA SER A 329 -9.41 -9.67 -3.56
C SER A 329 -10.12 -8.64 -4.43
N ASP A 330 -11.10 -9.07 -5.24
CA ASP A 330 -11.68 -8.30 -6.36
C ASP A 330 -12.96 -7.49 -5.99
N ALA A 331 -13.28 -7.33 -4.70
CA ALA A 331 -14.53 -6.67 -4.31
C ALA A 331 -14.46 -6.11 -2.89
N ALA A 332 -15.33 -5.16 -2.56
CA ALA A 332 -15.27 -4.44 -1.29
C ALA A 332 -15.38 -5.34 -0.05
N GLY A 333 -14.46 -5.16 0.90
CA GLY A 333 -14.37 -5.93 2.13
C GLY A 333 -13.92 -7.38 1.91
N ALA A 334 -13.35 -7.72 0.76
CA ALA A 334 -12.89 -9.07 0.45
C ALA A 334 -11.56 -9.38 1.14
N ILE A 335 -11.41 -10.61 1.63
CA ILE A 335 -10.22 -11.11 2.30
C ILE A 335 -9.73 -12.34 1.54
N SER A 336 -8.52 -12.29 1.01
CA SER A 336 -7.85 -13.37 0.30
C SER A 336 -6.46 -13.58 0.90
N ILE A 337 -6.23 -14.74 1.53
CA ILE A 337 -4.97 -15.07 2.19
C ILE A 337 -4.51 -16.46 1.74
N GLY A 338 -3.43 -16.52 0.96
CA GLY A 338 -2.92 -17.74 0.37
C GLY A 338 -2.26 -17.48 -0.98
N SER A 339 -1.40 -18.38 -1.44
CA SER A 339 -0.88 -18.30 -2.80
C SER A 339 -2.01 -18.62 -3.78
N ASN A 340 -2.19 -17.80 -4.82
CA ASN A 340 -3.24 -17.95 -5.83
C ASN A 340 -4.66 -18.03 -5.24
N SER A 341 -4.91 -17.44 -4.07
CA SER A 341 -6.26 -17.40 -3.48
C SER A 341 -7.10 -16.30 -4.14
N LEU A 342 -8.41 -16.52 -4.24
CA LEU A 342 -9.34 -15.58 -4.89
C LEU A 342 -10.58 -15.33 -4.04
N ALA A 343 -10.79 -14.07 -3.65
CA ALA A 343 -12.04 -13.57 -3.08
C ALA A 343 -12.70 -12.57 -4.06
N ASP A 344 -13.67 -13.04 -4.85
CA ASP A 344 -14.22 -12.34 -6.03
C ASP A 344 -15.57 -11.63 -5.74
N ASN A 345 -15.90 -11.39 -4.47
CA ASN A 345 -17.16 -10.73 -4.13
C ASN A 345 -17.18 -10.01 -2.79
N ASN A 346 -18.20 -9.18 -2.59
CA ASN A 346 -18.31 -8.31 -1.42
C ASN A 346 -18.35 -9.14 -0.14
N ASN A 347 -17.48 -8.80 0.82
CA ASN A 347 -17.32 -9.50 2.10
C ASN A 347 -17.03 -11.01 1.95
N ALA A 348 -16.46 -11.44 0.82
CA ALA A 348 -15.98 -12.80 0.67
C ALA A 348 -14.71 -13.02 1.50
N VAL A 349 -14.57 -14.19 2.13
CA VAL A 349 -13.38 -14.56 2.91
C VAL A 349 -12.80 -15.85 2.38
N THR A 350 -11.56 -15.80 1.90
CA THR A 350 -10.85 -16.90 1.27
C THR A 350 -9.49 -17.06 1.92
N ILE A 351 -9.24 -18.21 2.54
CA ILE A 351 -7.99 -18.48 3.26
C ILE A 351 -7.46 -19.87 2.87
N GLY A 352 -6.37 -19.93 2.12
CA GLY A 352 -5.72 -21.18 1.70
C GLY A 352 -5.05 -21.05 0.33
N ASP A 353 -4.02 -21.87 0.07
CA ASP A 353 -3.43 -21.99 -1.27
C ASP A 353 -4.51 -22.43 -2.28
N GLN A 354 -4.65 -21.70 -3.39
CA GLN A 354 -5.64 -21.97 -4.45
C GLN A 354 -7.10 -22.05 -3.95
N ALA A 355 -7.41 -21.45 -2.79
CA ALA A 355 -8.78 -21.35 -2.31
C ALA A 355 -9.54 -20.29 -3.11
N THR A 356 -10.84 -20.49 -3.32
CA THR A 356 -11.67 -19.60 -4.13
C THR A 356 -13.02 -19.33 -3.47
N THR A 357 -13.48 -18.09 -3.49
CA THR A 357 -14.83 -17.68 -3.12
C THR A 357 -15.38 -16.69 -4.13
N THR A 358 -16.51 -17.00 -4.76
CA THR A 358 -17.05 -16.20 -5.88
C THR A 358 -18.38 -15.50 -5.59
N LYS A 359 -18.91 -15.62 -4.37
CA LYS A 359 -20.21 -15.05 -3.98
C LYS A 359 -20.14 -14.17 -2.75
N VAL A 360 -21.15 -13.31 -2.63
CA VAL A 360 -21.31 -12.35 -1.54
C VAL A 360 -21.38 -13.06 -0.19
N GLN A 361 -20.67 -12.53 0.81
CA GLN A 361 -20.69 -13.03 2.20
C GLN A 361 -20.30 -14.51 2.36
N ALA A 362 -19.66 -15.09 1.34
CA ALA A 362 -19.25 -16.48 1.36
C ALA A 362 -17.86 -16.62 2.01
N VAL A 363 -17.61 -17.79 2.59
CA VAL A 363 -16.35 -18.10 3.28
C VAL A 363 -15.79 -19.42 2.76
N ALA A 364 -14.52 -19.45 2.38
CA ALA A 364 -13.77 -20.66 2.05
C ALA A 364 -12.44 -20.67 2.83
N ILE A 365 -12.24 -21.69 3.67
CA ILE A 365 -11.04 -21.83 4.50
C ILE A 365 -10.44 -23.24 4.32
N GLY A 366 -9.26 -23.32 3.73
CA GLY A 366 -8.52 -24.54 3.44
C GLY A 366 -7.87 -24.48 2.07
N ALA A 367 -6.74 -25.17 1.86
CA ALA A 367 -6.15 -25.23 0.53
C ALA A 367 -7.15 -25.85 -0.46
N GLN A 368 -7.27 -25.26 -1.64
CA GLN A 368 -8.19 -25.67 -2.70
C GLN A 368 -9.68 -25.73 -2.28
N SER A 369 -10.07 -25.08 -1.18
CA SER A 369 -11.50 -24.96 -0.84
C SER A 369 -12.20 -24.05 -1.85
N ASN A 370 -13.40 -24.41 -2.29
CA ASN A 370 -14.14 -23.69 -3.31
C ASN A 370 -15.55 -23.35 -2.82
N ASN A 371 -15.89 -22.08 -2.79
CA ASN A 371 -17.23 -21.64 -2.39
C ASN A 371 -17.86 -20.74 -3.48
N THR A 372 -18.91 -21.26 -4.10
CA THR A 372 -19.68 -20.57 -5.14
C THR A 372 -21.13 -20.32 -4.75
N GLY A 373 -21.50 -20.52 -3.49
CA GLY A 373 -22.83 -20.22 -2.93
C GLY A 373 -22.82 -18.94 -2.09
N ALA A 374 -23.82 -18.08 -2.23
CA ALA A 374 -23.93 -16.85 -1.44
C ALA A 374 -24.28 -17.14 0.03
N ASN A 375 -23.75 -16.32 0.95
CA ASN A 375 -23.99 -16.46 2.39
C ASN A 375 -23.73 -17.90 2.90
N SER A 376 -22.63 -18.50 2.44
CA SER A 376 -22.33 -19.91 2.70
C SER A 376 -20.89 -20.09 3.19
N ILE A 377 -20.57 -21.26 3.77
CA ILE A 377 -19.28 -21.50 4.43
C ILE A 377 -18.72 -22.87 4.03
N ALA A 378 -17.51 -22.90 3.48
CA ALA A 378 -16.73 -24.09 3.18
C ALA A 378 -15.46 -24.13 4.05
N ILE A 379 -15.28 -25.14 4.90
CA ILE A 379 -14.09 -25.25 5.77
C ILE A 379 -13.45 -26.62 5.60
N GLY A 380 -12.22 -26.66 5.09
CA GLY A 380 -11.38 -27.86 4.94
C GLY A 380 -10.66 -27.91 3.60
N TYR A 381 -9.61 -28.74 3.51
CA TYR A 381 -8.93 -29.04 2.25
C TYR A 381 -9.92 -29.57 1.22
N GLN A 382 -10.00 -28.93 0.05
CA GLN A 382 -10.96 -29.27 -1.02
C GLN A 382 -12.43 -29.34 -0.54
N SER A 383 -12.82 -28.51 0.43
CA SER A 383 -14.23 -28.35 0.79
C SER A 383 -14.93 -27.53 -0.31
N THR A 384 -15.99 -28.08 -0.90
CA THR A 384 -16.77 -27.41 -1.97
C THR A 384 -18.20 -27.12 -1.52
N VAL A 385 -18.66 -25.88 -1.69
CA VAL A 385 -20.05 -25.46 -1.50
C VAL A 385 -20.55 -24.73 -2.75
N THR A 386 -21.68 -25.18 -3.29
CA THR A 386 -22.32 -24.61 -4.49
C THR A 386 -23.63 -23.89 -4.17
N GLY A 387 -24.36 -24.35 -3.15
CA GLY A 387 -25.65 -23.80 -2.74
C GLY A 387 -25.56 -22.57 -1.85
N ASP A 388 -26.54 -21.67 -2.00
CA ASP A 388 -26.69 -20.50 -1.14
C ASP A 388 -27.15 -20.92 0.27
N ASN A 389 -26.66 -20.23 1.31
CA ASN A 389 -27.05 -20.44 2.71
C ASN A 389 -26.65 -21.82 3.29
N GLU A 390 -25.60 -22.43 2.75
CA GLU A 390 -25.09 -23.73 3.21
C GLU A 390 -23.80 -23.64 4.02
N VAL A 391 -23.55 -24.61 4.90
CA VAL A 391 -22.30 -24.73 5.67
C VAL A 391 -21.76 -26.14 5.56
N TYR A 392 -20.59 -26.30 4.95
CA TYR A 392 -19.90 -27.58 4.80
C TYR A 392 -18.60 -27.58 5.61
N LEU A 393 -18.41 -28.67 6.36
CA LEU A 393 -17.25 -28.90 7.22
C LEU A 393 -16.50 -30.14 6.72
N GLY A 394 -15.49 -29.91 5.89
CA GLY A 394 -14.59 -30.90 5.30
C GLY A 394 -15.01 -31.38 3.90
N ASN A 395 -14.34 -32.43 3.42
CA ASN A 395 -14.52 -33.02 2.09
C ASN A 395 -15.18 -34.42 2.16
N SER A 396 -15.32 -35.10 1.02
CA SER A 396 -15.96 -36.42 0.94
C SER A 396 -15.18 -37.54 1.67
N ALA A 397 -13.89 -37.33 1.96
CA ALA A 397 -13.07 -38.26 2.73
C ALA A 397 -13.21 -38.10 4.26
N MET A 398 -14.04 -37.17 4.75
CA MET A 398 -14.18 -36.93 6.18
C MET A 398 -14.63 -38.16 6.97
N ALA A 399 -13.82 -38.60 7.93
CA ALA A 399 -14.11 -39.74 8.79
C ALA A 399 -15.09 -39.41 9.92
N SER A 400 -14.89 -38.27 10.60
CA SER A 400 -15.70 -37.86 11.76
C SER A 400 -15.73 -36.35 11.95
N ILE A 401 -16.87 -35.82 12.41
CA ILE A 401 -17.01 -34.45 12.93
C ILE A 401 -17.25 -34.56 14.43
N GLY A 402 -16.34 -33.99 15.24
CA GLY A 402 -16.33 -34.18 16.69
C GLY A 402 -16.97 -33.04 17.49
N GLY A 403 -17.62 -33.40 18.60
CA GLY A 403 -18.13 -32.49 19.62
C GLY A 403 -18.47 -33.27 20.90
N ILE A 404 -18.42 -32.61 22.06
CA ILE A 404 -18.83 -33.23 23.34
C ILE A 404 -20.31 -33.02 23.66
N VAL A 405 -21.00 -32.18 22.88
CA VAL A 405 -22.43 -31.87 22.96
C VAL A 405 -22.99 -31.80 21.54
N ASN A 406 -24.30 -32.04 21.39
CA ASN A 406 -25.01 -31.93 20.12
C ASN A 406 -25.24 -30.47 19.71
N TRP A 407 -25.63 -30.26 18.45
CA TRP A 407 -26.07 -28.96 17.93
C TRP A 407 -27.39 -28.52 18.58
N THR A 408 -27.42 -27.28 19.07
CA THR A 408 -28.64 -26.66 19.59
C THR A 408 -29.38 -25.98 18.44
N ALA A 409 -30.60 -26.45 18.12
CA ALA A 409 -31.51 -25.76 17.20
C ALA A 409 -32.44 -24.83 17.99
N THR A 410 -32.54 -23.56 17.57
CA THR A 410 -33.49 -22.61 18.17
C THR A 410 -34.92 -23.05 17.89
N SER A 411 -35.70 -23.34 18.95
CA SER A 411 -37.09 -23.82 18.84
C SER A 411 -38.01 -23.15 19.88
N ASP A 412 -37.80 -21.87 20.16
CA ASP A 412 -38.65 -21.10 21.07
C ASP A 412 -40.02 -20.80 20.44
N GLY A 413 -41.11 -21.03 21.18
CA GLY A 413 -42.48 -20.84 20.70
C GLY A 413 -42.81 -19.42 20.26
N ARG A 414 -42.07 -18.41 20.74
CA ARG A 414 -42.23 -17.00 20.32
C ARG A 414 -41.89 -16.77 18.85
N PHE A 415 -41.08 -17.64 18.25
CA PHE A 415 -40.66 -17.57 16.86
C PHE A 415 -41.34 -18.63 15.98
N LYS A 416 -42.45 -19.21 16.46
CA LYS A 416 -43.28 -20.17 15.70
C LYS A 416 -44.66 -19.57 15.44
N SER A 417 -45.14 -19.70 14.21
CA SER A 417 -46.50 -19.34 13.79
C SER A 417 -47.21 -20.56 13.21
N ASP A 418 -48.55 -20.57 13.25
CA ASP A 418 -49.38 -21.62 12.63
C ASP A 418 -49.06 -23.04 13.14
N VAL A 419 -48.89 -23.20 14.46
CA VAL A 419 -48.59 -24.48 15.09
C VAL A 419 -49.81 -25.41 15.03
N ARG A 420 -49.66 -26.57 14.39
CA ARG A 420 -50.70 -27.61 14.19
C ARG A 420 -50.21 -28.99 14.64
N GLU A 421 -51.13 -29.92 14.86
CA GLU A 421 -50.87 -31.31 15.31
C GLU A 421 -51.12 -32.35 14.19
N ASP A 422 -50.71 -32.04 12.97
CA ASP A 422 -50.98 -32.80 11.74
C ASP A 422 -49.77 -33.57 11.18
N VAL A 423 -48.74 -33.81 12.00
CA VAL A 423 -47.57 -34.61 11.60
C VAL A 423 -47.99 -36.05 11.28
N PRO A 424 -47.62 -36.60 10.11
CA PRO A 424 -47.81 -38.01 9.80
C PRO A 424 -46.89 -38.90 10.66
N GLY A 425 -47.46 -39.87 11.37
CA GLY A 425 -46.72 -40.82 12.19
C GLY A 425 -46.45 -42.14 11.49
N LEU A 426 -47.18 -43.17 11.92
CA LEU A 426 -46.97 -44.58 11.57
C LEU A 426 -47.10 -44.82 10.07
N ASP A 427 -48.00 -44.10 9.39
CA ASP A 427 -48.20 -44.25 7.94
C ASP A 427 -46.95 -43.82 7.15
N PHE A 428 -46.30 -42.72 7.56
CA PHE A 428 -45.04 -42.27 6.98
C PHE A 428 -43.90 -43.24 7.30
N ILE A 429 -43.74 -43.60 8.58
CA ILE A 429 -42.65 -44.49 9.03
C ILE A 429 -42.71 -45.87 8.34
N ASN A 430 -43.90 -46.42 8.11
CA ASN A 430 -44.05 -47.72 7.46
C ASN A 430 -43.70 -47.72 5.95
N ARG A 431 -43.64 -46.55 5.31
CA ARG A 431 -43.20 -46.41 3.90
C ARG A 431 -41.68 -46.28 3.77
N LEU A 432 -40.97 -45.95 4.86
CA LEU A 432 -39.53 -45.80 4.83
C LEU A 432 -38.84 -47.17 4.76
N ARG A 433 -37.81 -47.26 3.89
CA ARG A 433 -37.03 -48.49 3.71
C ARG A 433 -35.61 -48.32 4.30
N PRO A 434 -35.31 -48.90 5.48
CA PRO A 434 -33.95 -48.91 6.00
C PRO A 434 -33.02 -49.73 5.10
N VAL A 435 -31.82 -49.21 4.84
CA VAL A 435 -30.81 -49.85 4.00
C VAL A 435 -29.42 -49.81 4.66
N THR A 436 -28.52 -50.66 4.18
CA THR A 436 -27.08 -50.54 4.46
C THR A 436 -26.34 -50.37 3.16
N TYR A 437 -25.28 -49.56 3.15
CA TYR A 437 -24.55 -49.20 1.94
C TYR A 437 -23.08 -48.92 2.25
N HIS A 438 -22.24 -48.96 1.19
CA HIS A 438 -20.90 -48.38 1.19
C HIS A 438 -21.00 -47.00 0.52
N PHE A 439 -20.28 -46.02 1.04
CA PHE A 439 -20.33 -44.66 0.54
C PHE A 439 -19.21 -44.43 -0.46
N ASP A 440 -19.55 -44.14 -1.72
CA ASP A 440 -18.59 -43.85 -2.77
C ASP A 440 -18.05 -42.41 -2.63
N ALA A 441 -16.98 -42.28 -1.84
CA ALA A 441 -16.39 -40.99 -1.53
C ALA A 441 -15.69 -40.37 -2.75
N ARG A 442 -15.13 -41.20 -3.65
CA ARG A 442 -14.51 -40.75 -4.90
C ARG A 442 -15.54 -40.16 -5.85
N GLN A 443 -16.65 -40.87 -6.10
CA GLN A 443 -17.70 -40.37 -6.98
C GLN A 443 -18.24 -39.02 -6.51
N LEU A 444 -18.45 -38.86 -5.19
CA LEU A 444 -18.88 -37.58 -4.63
C LEU A 444 -17.81 -36.48 -4.82
N HIS A 445 -16.53 -36.82 -4.61
CA HIS A 445 -15.41 -35.87 -4.78
C HIS A 445 -15.34 -35.36 -6.22
N GLU A 446 -15.41 -36.28 -7.18
CA GLU A 446 -15.37 -36.00 -8.61
C GLU A 446 -16.58 -35.15 -9.04
N GLN A 447 -17.78 -35.48 -8.56
CA GLN A 447 -18.98 -34.69 -8.83
C GLN A 447 -18.87 -33.26 -8.29
N ARG A 448 -18.15 -33.06 -7.18
CA ARG A 448 -17.87 -31.74 -6.59
C ARG A 448 -16.62 -31.05 -7.14
N GLY A 449 -16.03 -31.58 -8.21
CA GLY A 449 -14.90 -30.99 -8.91
C GLY A 449 -13.55 -31.15 -8.19
N GLY A 450 -13.43 -32.05 -7.22
CA GLY A 450 -12.19 -32.29 -6.50
C GLY A 450 -11.19 -33.17 -7.27
N CYS A 451 -9.89 -32.92 -7.09
CA CYS A 451 -8.81 -33.75 -7.64
C CYS A 451 -8.32 -34.78 -6.59
N SER A 452 -8.03 -36.01 -7.00
CA SER A 452 -8.04 -37.19 -6.13
C SER A 452 -6.70 -37.64 -5.52
N GLU A 453 -5.54 -37.15 -6.00
CA GLU A 453 -4.25 -37.80 -5.69
C GLU A 453 -3.91 -37.84 -4.19
N ASP A 454 -4.21 -36.79 -3.43
CA ASP A 454 -3.84 -36.69 -2.01
C ASP A 454 -4.82 -37.38 -1.04
N LEU A 455 -6.01 -37.76 -1.52
CA LEU A 455 -7.09 -38.31 -0.67
C LEU A 455 -7.32 -39.81 -0.86
N GLU A 456 -6.60 -40.45 -1.78
CA GLU A 456 -6.86 -41.84 -2.19
C GLU A 456 -6.83 -42.85 -1.01
N GLY A 457 -5.89 -42.69 -0.08
CA GLY A 457 -5.84 -43.51 1.14
C GLY A 457 -7.07 -43.32 2.03
N SER A 458 -7.50 -42.07 2.21
CA SER A 458 -8.68 -41.73 3.02
C SER A 458 -9.98 -42.18 2.36
N PHE A 459 -10.08 -42.13 1.02
CA PHE A 459 -11.21 -42.68 0.28
C PHE A 459 -11.35 -44.18 0.49
N ALA A 460 -10.24 -44.92 0.38
CA ALA A 460 -10.24 -46.37 0.59
C ALA A 460 -10.73 -46.75 2.00
N GLU A 461 -10.31 -46.03 3.05
CA GLU A 461 -10.79 -46.25 4.42
C GLU A 461 -12.29 -45.95 4.56
N LYS A 462 -12.77 -44.85 3.95
CA LYS A 462 -14.16 -44.43 4.02
C LYS A 462 -15.11 -45.40 3.29
N GLU A 463 -14.69 -45.88 2.13
CA GLU A 463 -15.47 -46.79 1.30
C GLU A 463 -15.54 -48.22 1.86
N ASP A 464 -14.53 -48.66 2.62
CA ASP A 464 -14.58 -49.96 3.32
C ASP A 464 -15.60 -49.97 4.48
N GLN A 465 -15.94 -48.78 5.00
CA GLN A 465 -16.92 -48.64 6.06
C GLN A 465 -18.36 -48.92 5.55
N ARG A 466 -19.07 -49.80 6.25
CA ARG A 466 -20.50 -50.05 6.01
C ARG A 466 -21.37 -49.09 6.83
N PHE A 467 -22.21 -48.34 6.14
CA PHE A 467 -23.17 -47.39 6.71
C PHE A 467 -24.58 -47.98 6.76
N THR A 468 -25.44 -47.40 7.59
CA THR A 468 -26.86 -47.72 7.69
C THR A 468 -27.66 -46.42 7.62
N GLY A 469 -28.77 -46.42 6.88
CA GLY A 469 -29.56 -45.22 6.66
C GLY A 469 -30.75 -45.42 5.73
N PHE A 470 -31.17 -44.33 5.09
CA PHE A 470 -32.22 -44.28 4.08
C PHE A 470 -31.68 -43.66 2.78
N ILE A 471 -32.36 -43.94 1.66
CA ILE A 471 -32.11 -43.26 0.38
C ILE A 471 -33.00 -42.02 0.32
N ALA A 472 -32.41 -40.84 0.17
CA ALA A 472 -33.12 -39.57 0.27
C ALA A 472 -34.30 -39.45 -0.71
N GLN A 473 -34.12 -39.90 -1.96
CA GLN A 473 -35.16 -39.89 -3.00
C GLN A 473 -36.36 -40.79 -2.63
N GLU A 474 -36.11 -41.91 -1.93
CA GLU A 474 -37.18 -42.80 -1.45
C GLU A 474 -37.94 -42.15 -0.29
N VAL A 475 -37.25 -41.41 0.59
CA VAL A 475 -37.88 -40.66 1.68
C VAL A 475 -38.76 -39.53 1.12
N GLU A 476 -38.25 -38.77 0.15
CA GLU A 476 -39.01 -37.72 -0.53
C GLU A 476 -40.28 -38.29 -1.15
N SER A 477 -40.15 -39.37 -1.91
CA SER A 477 -41.29 -40.05 -2.55
C SER A 477 -42.34 -40.46 -1.53
N ALA A 478 -41.92 -41.07 -0.41
CA ALA A 478 -42.83 -41.47 0.67
C ALA A 478 -43.54 -40.29 1.34
N ALA A 479 -42.86 -39.15 1.48
CA ALA A 479 -43.46 -37.93 2.04
C ALA A 479 -44.48 -37.32 1.08
N LEU A 480 -44.15 -37.22 -0.21
CA LEU A 480 -45.03 -36.68 -1.25
C LEU A 480 -46.31 -37.50 -1.44
N GLU A 481 -46.25 -38.83 -1.33
CA GLU A 481 -47.44 -39.71 -1.38
C GLU A 481 -48.47 -39.38 -0.28
N LEU A 482 -48.02 -38.82 0.83
CA LEU A 482 -48.87 -38.42 1.96
C LEU A 482 -49.25 -36.94 1.94
N GLY A 483 -48.80 -36.19 0.92
CA GLY A 483 -48.92 -34.73 0.91
C GLY A 483 -48.15 -34.07 2.05
N TYR A 484 -47.07 -34.72 2.53
CA TYR A 484 -46.26 -34.25 3.64
C TYR A 484 -45.01 -33.54 3.13
N ASP A 485 -44.92 -32.24 3.38
CA ASP A 485 -43.71 -31.46 3.13
C ASP A 485 -42.71 -31.66 4.28
N PHE A 486 -41.87 -32.69 4.16
CA PHE A 486 -40.98 -33.11 5.24
C PHE A 486 -39.65 -32.36 5.20
N SER A 487 -39.44 -31.47 6.18
CA SER A 487 -38.20 -30.68 6.37
C SER A 487 -36.91 -31.49 6.54
N GLY A 488 -37.03 -32.81 6.75
CA GLY A 488 -35.91 -33.73 6.89
C GLY A 488 -35.25 -34.14 5.57
N VAL A 489 -35.89 -33.87 4.42
CA VAL A 489 -35.28 -34.09 3.11
C VAL A 489 -34.73 -32.76 2.60
N ASP A 490 -33.46 -32.77 2.24
CA ASP A 490 -32.83 -31.67 1.50
C ASP A 490 -32.88 -32.02 0.01
N VAL A 491 -33.71 -31.31 -0.74
CA VAL A 491 -33.94 -31.58 -2.17
C VAL A 491 -33.01 -30.68 -2.99
N PRO A 492 -32.27 -31.22 -3.99
CA PRO A 492 -31.42 -30.43 -4.87
C PRO A 492 -32.19 -29.29 -5.54
N ALA A 493 -31.60 -28.09 -5.60
CA ALA A 493 -32.20 -26.97 -6.32
C ALA A 493 -31.95 -27.06 -7.85
N ASN A 494 -30.92 -27.80 -8.26
CA ASN A 494 -30.51 -28.00 -9.65
C ASN A 494 -29.85 -29.39 -9.83
N GLU A 495 -29.38 -29.71 -11.05
CA GLU A 495 -28.77 -31.00 -11.37
C GLU A 495 -27.36 -31.21 -10.77
N GLU A 496 -26.71 -30.15 -10.28
CA GLU A 496 -25.38 -30.19 -9.67
C GLU A 496 -25.44 -30.44 -8.16
N ASP A 497 -26.51 -29.98 -7.50
CA ASP A 497 -26.76 -30.17 -6.08
C ASP A 497 -27.13 -31.64 -5.75
N ILE A 498 -26.94 -32.03 -4.48
CA ILE A 498 -27.06 -33.43 -4.05
C ILE A 498 -28.07 -33.54 -2.93
N TYR A 499 -28.87 -34.61 -2.98
CA TYR A 499 -29.85 -34.90 -1.94
C TYR A 499 -29.22 -35.09 -0.57
N GLY A 500 -29.85 -34.51 0.45
CA GLY A 500 -29.47 -34.66 1.86
C GLY A 500 -30.59 -35.23 2.72
N LEU A 501 -30.22 -35.82 3.86
CA LEU A 501 -31.16 -36.20 4.91
C LEU A 501 -30.73 -35.63 6.26
N ARG A 502 -31.68 -34.99 6.95
CA ARG A 502 -31.52 -34.45 8.30
C ARG A 502 -32.11 -35.44 9.29
N TYR A 503 -31.31 -36.44 9.69
CA TYR A 503 -31.77 -37.55 10.54
C TYR A 503 -32.46 -37.13 11.85
N ALA A 504 -32.10 -35.97 12.41
CA ALA A 504 -32.74 -35.45 13.62
C ALA A 504 -34.24 -35.14 13.42
N GLU A 505 -34.66 -34.74 12.22
CA GLU A 505 -36.05 -34.38 11.89
C GLU A 505 -37.00 -35.60 11.94
N PHE A 506 -36.47 -36.82 11.75
CA PHE A 506 -37.26 -38.05 11.85
C PHE A 506 -37.75 -38.34 13.28
N SER A 507 -37.14 -37.71 14.30
CA SER A 507 -37.56 -37.89 15.68
C SER A 507 -39.02 -37.50 15.91
N VAL A 508 -39.53 -36.48 15.19
CA VAL A 508 -40.90 -35.98 15.37
C VAL A 508 -41.95 -36.96 14.79
N PRO A 509 -41.84 -37.43 13.52
CA PRO A 509 -42.71 -38.49 13.02
C PRO A 509 -42.60 -39.80 13.81
N LEU A 510 -41.41 -40.15 14.32
CA LEU A 510 -41.24 -41.35 15.16
C LEU A 510 -42.02 -41.23 16.48
N VAL A 511 -41.97 -40.08 17.14
CA VAL A 511 -42.78 -39.83 18.35
C VAL A 511 -44.26 -39.98 18.03
N LYS A 512 -44.73 -39.41 16.92
CA LYS A 512 -46.13 -39.54 16.49
C LYS A 512 -46.51 -41.00 16.18
N ALA A 513 -45.66 -41.73 15.47
CA ALA A 513 -45.88 -43.15 15.18
C ALA A 513 -45.99 -43.99 16.45
N VAL A 514 -45.16 -43.72 17.47
CA VAL A 514 -45.25 -44.39 18.77
C VAL A 514 -46.55 -44.05 19.50
N GLN A 515 -47.01 -42.80 19.43
CA GLN A 515 -48.30 -42.40 19.98
C GLN A 515 -49.47 -43.14 19.30
N GLU A 516 -49.46 -43.23 17.97
CA GLU A 516 -50.47 -43.94 17.18
C GLU A 516 -50.46 -45.45 17.42
N LEU A 517 -49.28 -46.06 17.51
CA LEU A 517 -49.12 -47.46 17.89
C LEU A 517 -49.66 -47.73 19.29
N ASN A 518 -49.35 -46.86 20.25
CA ASN A 518 -49.87 -46.98 21.61
C ASN A 518 -51.40 -46.88 21.63
N GLN A 519 -51.98 -45.95 20.87
CA GLN A 519 -53.44 -45.84 20.74
C GLN A 519 -54.04 -47.13 20.16
N THR A 520 -53.46 -47.64 19.07
CA THR A 520 -53.88 -48.91 18.45
C THR A 520 -53.83 -50.08 19.44
N ILE A 521 -52.79 -50.15 20.28
CA ILE A 521 -52.68 -51.17 21.33
C ILE A 521 -53.79 -51.04 22.38
N GLN A 522 -54.14 -49.82 22.80
CA GLN A 522 -55.24 -49.61 23.75
C GLN A 522 -56.58 -50.02 23.13
N ASP A 523 -56.83 -49.65 21.87
CA ASP A 523 -58.05 -49.99 21.16
C ASP A 523 -58.18 -51.52 20.96
N GLN A 524 -57.07 -52.19 20.65
CA GLN A 524 -57.01 -53.66 20.58
C GLN A 524 -57.29 -54.32 21.93
N ARG A 525 -56.78 -53.77 23.03
CA ARG A 525 -57.05 -54.29 24.39
C ARG A 525 -58.53 -54.17 24.75
N LEU A 526 -59.15 -53.02 24.47
CA LEU A 526 -60.59 -52.82 24.65
C LEU A 526 -61.39 -53.84 23.84
N THR A 527 -61.04 -54.03 22.58
CA THR A 527 -61.68 -55.03 21.71
C THR A 527 -61.56 -56.45 22.27
N ILE A 528 -60.37 -56.82 22.78
CA ILE A 528 -60.14 -58.13 23.40
C ILE A 528 -60.99 -58.30 24.67
N ASP A 529 -61.11 -57.28 25.50
CA ASP A 529 -61.92 -57.32 26.71
C ASP A 529 -63.42 -57.46 26.40
N GLU A 530 -63.91 -56.75 25.38
CA GLU A 530 -65.29 -56.89 24.87
C GLU A 530 -65.55 -58.29 24.32
N GLN A 531 -64.62 -58.84 23.54
CA GLN A 531 -64.72 -60.21 23.01
C GLN A 531 -64.73 -61.24 24.13
N ARG A 532 -63.91 -61.08 25.17
CA ARG A 532 -63.92 -61.96 26.36
C ARG A 532 -65.26 -61.92 27.06
N ALA A 533 -65.81 -60.72 27.30
CA ALA A 533 -67.13 -60.58 27.93
C ALA A 533 -68.24 -61.26 27.11
N ALA A 534 -68.21 -61.17 25.78
CA ALA A 534 -69.17 -61.82 24.90
C ALA A 534 -69.03 -63.37 24.89
N ILE A 535 -67.79 -63.88 24.92
CA ILE A 535 -67.53 -65.32 25.04
C ILE A 535 -68.05 -65.87 26.37
N ASP A 536 -67.80 -65.15 27.48
CA ASP A 536 -68.30 -65.55 28.81
C ASP A 536 -69.84 -65.61 28.83
N GLN A 537 -70.52 -64.65 28.18
CA GLN A 537 -71.98 -64.70 28.02
C GLN A 537 -72.45 -65.90 27.20
N LEU A 538 -71.80 -66.21 26.08
CA LEU A 538 -72.15 -67.36 25.25
C LEU A 538 -71.92 -68.70 25.96
N LEU A 539 -70.82 -68.84 26.70
CA LEU A 539 -70.55 -70.02 27.54
C LEU A 539 -71.62 -70.21 28.60
N GLY A 540 -72.05 -69.13 29.27
CA GLY A 540 -73.17 -69.19 30.23
C GLY A 540 -74.49 -69.65 29.59
N VAL A 541 -74.76 -69.27 28.33
CA VAL A 541 -75.94 -69.74 27.59
C VAL A 541 -75.84 -71.23 27.20
N ILE A 542 -74.65 -71.70 26.82
CA ILE A 542 -74.42 -73.12 26.50
C ILE A 542 -74.56 -74.00 27.74
N GLU A 543 -74.01 -73.56 28.88
CA GLU A 543 -74.16 -74.26 30.17
C GLU A 543 -75.62 -74.38 30.60
N THR A 544 -76.43 -73.34 30.34
CA THR A 544 -77.89 -73.38 30.60
C THR A 544 -78.70 -74.21 29.60
N GLN A 545 -78.16 -74.53 28.42
CA GLN A 545 -78.80 -75.42 27.44
C GLN A 545 -78.39 -76.91 27.58
N GLN A 546 -77.32 -77.20 28.33
CA GLN A 546 -76.85 -78.56 28.60
C GLN A 546 -77.39 -79.16 29.92
N GLN A 547 -78.07 -78.36 30.76
CA GLN A 547 -78.89 -78.79 31.89
C GLN A 547 -80.35 -78.96 31.46
#